data_AF-A0A813VYB5-F1
#
_entry.id   AF-A0A813VYB5-F1
#
_cell.length_a   1.000
_cell.length_b   1.000
_cell.length_c   1.000
_cell.angle_alpha   90.00
_cell.angle_beta   90.00
_cell.angle_gamma   90.00
#
_symmetry.space_group_name_H-M   'P 1'
#
loop_
_entity.id
_entity.type
_entity.pdbx_description
1 polymer ?
#
loop_
_entity_poly.entity_id
_entity_poly.type
_entity_poly.pdbx_seq_one_letter_code
_entity_poly.pdbx_strand_id
1 'polypeptide(L)'
;MHLHFNSSILDYIHLVPPSWSITTIAMKICSILFLFLDFDKTNRLEEYHIHALLIYLTNIHKNQTSTLFYKLDLDRSGVMDLEEFFLLITLLIANKDKKEKEFMHAHSKTVFELLDEDSSGTITVEEFQRLGFLFNLDNREIHFIFKDFDISGDHALDYSEFRMFTLACINKQKSMKKKRFKILLQRRFSFLAKQRQSILNYINKTINECVPGLIVYDQDDIYPCVTFPMNMKFPCQQSNQY
;
A
#
# COMPACT_ATOMS: atom_id res chain seq x y z
N MET A 1 5.67 17.27 -7.25
CA MET A 1 5.15 16.78 -8.55
C MET A 1 4.95 15.28 -8.41
N HIS A 2 3.79 14.74 -8.79
CA HIS A 2 3.52 13.30 -8.70
C HIS A 2 3.79 12.63 -10.04
N LEU A 3 4.39 11.44 -9.99
CA LEU A 3 4.62 10.63 -11.17
C LEU A 3 3.28 10.02 -11.63
N HIS A 4 2.98 10.15 -12.90
CA HIS A 4 1.83 9.52 -13.55
C HIS A 4 2.33 8.54 -14.61
N PHE A 5 1.67 7.39 -14.69
CA PHE A 5 2.01 6.31 -15.61
C PHE A 5 1.09 6.34 -16.83
N ASN A 6 1.70 6.35 -18.02
CA ASN A 6 1.00 6.50 -19.30
C ASN A 6 0.75 5.15 -20.00
N SER A 7 1.46 4.09 -19.58
CA SER A 7 1.46 2.79 -20.25
C SER A 7 0.99 1.67 -19.32
N SER A 8 0.33 0.67 -19.90
CA SER A 8 -0.12 -0.55 -19.21
C SER A 8 0.96 -1.64 -19.13
N ILE A 9 2.16 -1.45 -19.70
CA ILE A 9 3.23 -2.46 -19.64
C ILE A 9 3.56 -2.83 -18.18
N LEU A 10 3.59 -1.84 -17.29
CA LEU A 10 3.88 -2.06 -15.87
C LEU A 10 2.71 -2.68 -15.11
N ASP A 11 1.51 -2.81 -15.69
CA ASP A 11 0.36 -3.41 -15.01
C ASP A 11 0.48 -4.92 -14.83
N TYR A 12 1.42 -5.56 -15.54
CA TYR A 12 1.72 -6.98 -15.39
C TYR A 12 2.82 -7.25 -14.37
N ILE A 13 3.41 -6.21 -13.77
CA ILE A 13 4.57 -6.31 -12.89
C ILE A 13 4.23 -5.70 -11.53
N HIS A 14 4.34 -6.51 -10.47
CA HIS A 14 4.00 -6.11 -9.11
C HIS A 14 5.07 -6.55 -8.11
N LEU A 15 5.23 -5.78 -7.04
CA LEU A 15 6.08 -6.14 -5.91
C LEU A 15 5.36 -7.12 -4.99
N VAL A 16 6.08 -8.15 -4.54
CA VAL A 16 5.52 -9.21 -3.70
C VAL A 16 6.07 -9.14 -2.27
N PRO A 17 5.21 -9.11 -1.23
CA PRO A 17 5.64 -9.21 0.16
C PRO A 17 6.22 -10.61 0.49
N PRO A 18 7.11 -10.74 1.50
CA PRO A 18 7.58 -9.69 2.40
C PRO A 18 8.83 -8.95 1.89
N SER A 19 9.51 -9.47 0.86
CA SER A 19 10.75 -8.87 0.33
C SER A 19 10.50 -7.60 -0.48
N TRP A 20 9.26 -7.38 -0.93
CA TRP A 20 8.91 -6.27 -1.84
C TRP A 20 9.79 -6.27 -3.08
N SER A 21 10.06 -7.46 -3.60
CA SER A 21 10.79 -7.71 -4.84
C SER A 21 9.82 -8.15 -5.93
N ILE A 22 10.26 -8.06 -7.19
CA ILE A 22 9.52 -8.62 -8.31
C ILE A 22 9.68 -10.15 -8.38
N THR A 23 8.66 -10.84 -8.91
CA THR A 23 8.68 -12.31 -9.08
C THR A 23 9.59 -12.74 -10.22
N THR A 24 9.96 -14.02 -10.29
CA THR A 24 10.73 -14.58 -11.42
C THR A 24 10.05 -14.36 -12.78
N ILE A 25 8.72 -14.38 -12.84
CA ILE A 25 7.98 -14.11 -14.08
C ILE A 25 8.13 -12.63 -14.46
N ALA A 26 7.96 -11.74 -13.49
CA ALA A 26 8.18 -10.30 -13.67
C ALA A 26 9.62 -9.97 -14.09
N MET A 27 10.62 -10.65 -13.52
CA MET A 27 12.02 -10.53 -13.92
C MET A 27 12.21 -10.86 -15.40
N LYS A 28 11.58 -11.94 -15.90
CA LYS A 28 11.64 -12.29 -17.33
C LYS A 28 11.03 -11.21 -18.22
N ILE A 29 9.90 -10.62 -17.81
CA ILE A 29 9.29 -9.50 -18.54
C ILE A 29 10.26 -8.31 -18.58
N CYS A 30 10.89 -7.98 -17.44
CA CYS A 30 11.89 -6.91 -17.36
C CYS A 30 13.11 -7.21 -18.25
N SER A 31 13.60 -8.45 -18.28
CA SER A 31 14.68 -8.85 -19.18
C SER A 31 14.29 -8.73 -20.66
N ILE A 32 13.05 -9.07 -21.02
CA ILE A 32 12.56 -8.87 -22.40
C ILE A 32 12.49 -7.37 -22.73
N LEU A 33 12.06 -6.53 -21.79
CA LEU A 33 12.05 -5.07 -21.98
C LEU A 33 13.47 -4.52 -22.14
N PHE A 34 14.44 -4.99 -21.34
CA PHE A 34 15.84 -4.63 -21.47
C PHE A 34 16.37 -4.97 -22.87
N LEU A 35 16.16 -6.21 -23.32
CA LEU A 35 16.57 -6.66 -24.66
C LEU A 35 15.86 -5.91 -25.80
N PHE A 36 14.63 -5.45 -25.58
CA PHE A 36 13.90 -4.64 -26.56
C PHE A 36 14.51 -3.24 -26.71
N LEU A 37 15.03 -2.68 -25.62
CA LEU A 37 15.71 -1.38 -25.62
C LEU A 37 17.14 -1.48 -26.16
N ASP A 38 17.85 -2.55 -25.82
CA ASP A 38 19.22 -2.88 -26.27
C ASP A 38 19.20 -3.51 -27.68
N PHE A 39 18.69 -2.77 -28.67
CA PHE A 39 18.53 -3.26 -30.04
C PHE A 39 19.88 -3.55 -30.73
N ASP A 40 20.93 -2.89 -30.28
CA ASP A 40 22.32 -3.02 -30.73
C ASP A 40 23.09 -4.13 -30.01
N LYS A 41 22.48 -4.77 -29.00
CA LYS A 41 23.00 -5.96 -28.27
C LYS A 41 24.34 -5.70 -27.59
N THR A 42 24.49 -4.50 -27.04
CA THR A 42 25.65 -4.14 -26.23
C THR A 42 25.57 -4.71 -24.82
N ASN A 43 24.40 -5.23 -24.43
CA ASN A 43 24.04 -5.64 -23.09
C ASN A 43 24.14 -4.50 -22.08
N ARG A 44 23.99 -3.25 -22.55
CA ARG A 44 24.07 -2.02 -21.77
C ARG A 44 23.11 -0.98 -22.34
N LEU A 45 22.52 -0.17 -21.48
CA LEU A 45 21.56 0.85 -21.89
C LEU A 45 22.13 2.25 -21.65
N GLU A 46 22.48 2.94 -22.73
CA GLU A 46 22.81 4.36 -22.67
C GLU A 46 21.61 5.24 -22.21
N GLU A 47 21.90 6.47 -21.77
CA GLU A 47 20.90 7.42 -21.25
C GLU A 47 19.71 7.61 -22.20
N TYR A 48 19.94 7.65 -23.52
CA TYR A 48 18.86 7.86 -24.48
C TYR A 48 17.84 6.71 -24.51
N HIS A 49 18.28 5.46 -24.27
CA HIS A 49 17.38 4.31 -24.17
C HIS A 49 16.45 4.47 -22.96
N ILE A 50 17.02 4.84 -21.81
CA ILE A 50 16.28 5.04 -20.56
C ILE A 50 15.36 6.26 -20.67
N HIS A 51 15.80 7.33 -21.33
CA HIS A 51 14.98 8.50 -21.60
C HIS A 51 13.76 8.18 -22.45
N ALA A 52 13.94 7.43 -23.55
CA ALA A 52 12.84 7.00 -24.40
C ALA A 52 11.85 6.12 -23.63
N LEU A 53 12.34 5.17 -22.84
CA LEU A 53 11.52 4.33 -21.99
C LEU A 53 10.72 5.15 -20.97
N LEU A 54 11.36 6.07 -20.27
CA LEU A 54 10.73 6.85 -19.20
C LEU A 54 9.66 7.81 -19.71
N ILE A 55 9.85 8.41 -20.89
CA ILE A 55 8.79 9.20 -21.57
C ILE A 55 7.62 8.30 -21.96
N TYR A 56 7.89 7.10 -22.43
CA TYR A 56 6.84 6.15 -22.81
C TYR A 56 6.04 5.66 -21.59
N LEU A 57 6.73 5.35 -20.48
CA LEU A 57 6.11 4.81 -19.28
C LEU A 57 5.44 5.89 -18.41
N THR A 58 5.99 7.11 -18.37
CA THR A 58 5.66 8.11 -17.35
C THR A 58 5.57 9.53 -17.91
N ASN A 59 5.09 10.47 -17.11
CA ASN A 59 5.08 11.90 -17.43
C ASN A 59 6.34 12.67 -16.95
N ILE A 60 7.46 11.98 -16.72
CA ILE A 60 8.67 12.59 -16.17
C ILE A 60 9.31 13.59 -17.16
N HIS A 61 9.87 14.69 -16.63
CA HIS A 61 10.57 15.68 -17.46
C HIS A 61 12.01 15.26 -17.76
N LYS A 62 12.56 15.71 -18.90
CA LYS A 62 13.93 15.39 -19.35
C LYS A 62 14.99 15.60 -18.26
N ASN A 63 14.98 16.75 -17.59
CA ASN A 63 15.97 17.05 -16.54
C ASN A 63 15.92 16.02 -15.39
N GLN A 64 14.72 15.57 -15.03
CA GLN A 64 14.53 14.55 -13.98
C GLN A 64 14.94 13.16 -14.48
N THR A 65 14.75 12.86 -15.77
CA THR A 65 15.24 11.62 -16.37
C THR A 65 16.76 11.52 -16.27
N SER A 66 17.49 12.58 -16.64
CA SER A 66 18.95 12.59 -16.55
C SER A 66 19.41 12.43 -15.09
N THR A 67 18.81 13.16 -14.14
CA THR A 67 19.09 12.95 -12.71
C THR A 67 18.84 11.51 -12.29
N LEU A 68 17.73 10.91 -12.72
CA LEU A 68 17.38 9.54 -12.36
C LEU A 68 18.37 8.53 -12.95
N PHE A 69 18.79 8.72 -14.20
CA PHE A 69 19.79 7.86 -14.85
C PHE A 69 21.11 7.87 -14.08
N TYR A 70 21.69 9.06 -13.85
CA TYR A 70 22.97 9.18 -13.13
C TYR A 70 22.92 8.68 -11.68
N LYS A 71 21.74 8.68 -11.07
CA LYS A 71 21.55 8.15 -9.71
C LYS A 71 21.49 6.63 -9.68
N LEU A 72 20.97 6.01 -10.75
CA LEU A 72 20.83 4.57 -10.85
C LEU A 72 22.04 3.87 -11.48
N ASP A 73 22.90 4.63 -12.14
CA ASP A 73 24.25 4.22 -12.57
C ASP A 73 25.17 4.17 -11.33
N LEU A 74 25.04 3.09 -10.55
CA LEU A 74 25.69 2.92 -9.25
C LEU A 74 27.20 2.70 -9.40
N ASP A 75 27.61 2.03 -10.48
CA ASP A 75 29.02 1.81 -10.79
C ASP A 75 29.69 2.97 -11.54
N ARG A 76 28.90 3.99 -11.91
CA ARG A 76 29.31 5.20 -12.66
C ARG A 76 29.96 4.85 -14.00
N SER A 77 29.50 3.78 -14.64
CA SER A 77 30.01 3.36 -15.95
C SER A 77 29.49 4.23 -17.09
N GLY A 78 28.50 5.09 -16.83
CA GLY A 78 27.84 5.94 -17.83
C GLY A 78 26.80 5.21 -18.66
N VAL A 79 26.51 3.96 -18.31
CA VAL A 79 25.62 3.04 -19.02
C VAL A 79 24.89 2.17 -18.02
N MET A 80 23.59 1.95 -18.21
CA MET A 80 22.77 1.19 -17.29
C MET A 80 22.82 -0.31 -17.61
N ASP A 81 23.27 -1.11 -16.66
CA ASP A 81 23.27 -2.57 -16.79
C ASP A 81 21.90 -3.19 -16.42
N LEU A 82 21.82 -4.52 -16.43
CA LEU A 82 20.56 -5.23 -16.14
C LEU A 82 20.12 -5.07 -14.68
N GLU A 83 21.06 -5.03 -13.72
CA GLU A 83 20.76 -4.93 -12.30
C GLU A 83 20.25 -3.52 -11.96
N GLU A 84 20.92 -2.50 -12.49
CA GLU A 84 20.53 -1.09 -12.39
C GLU A 84 19.18 -0.83 -13.08
N PHE A 85 18.96 -1.45 -14.24
CA PHE A 85 17.68 -1.42 -14.92
C PHE A 85 16.56 -2.07 -14.09
N PHE A 86 16.83 -3.17 -13.40
CA PHE A 86 15.83 -3.76 -12.50
C PHE A 86 15.52 -2.84 -11.32
N LEU A 87 16.51 -2.13 -10.78
CA LEU A 87 16.28 -1.14 -9.73
C LEU A 87 15.37 -0.01 -10.23
N LEU A 88 15.62 0.52 -11.44
CA LEU A 88 14.75 1.50 -12.10
C LEU A 88 13.30 1.00 -12.16
N ILE A 89 13.08 -0.17 -12.75
CA ILE A 89 11.73 -0.72 -12.93
C ILE A 89 11.05 -0.98 -11.58
N THR A 90 11.79 -1.47 -10.59
CA THR A 90 11.25 -1.77 -9.26
C THR A 90 10.84 -0.51 -8.52
N LEU A 91 11.60 0.59 -8.63
CA LEU A 91 11.23 1.91 -8.11
C LEU A 91 9.96 2.45 -8.76
N LEU A 92 9.85 2.33 -10.09
CA LEU A 92 8.65 2.74 -10.83
C LEU A 92 7.42 1.95 -10.38
N ILE A 93 7.53 0.62 -10.23
CA ILE A 93 6.42 -0.21 -9.75
C ILE A 93 6.06 0.14 -8.30
N ALA A 94 7.05 0.38 -7.44
CA ALA A 94 6.80 0.81 -6.06
C ALA A 94 5.95 2.10 -6.01
N ASN A 95 6.24 3.06 -6.88
CA ASN A 95 5.46 4.29 -7.01
C ASN A 95 4.05 4.02 -7.58
N LYS A 96 3.97 3.29 -8.70
CA LYS A 96 2.69 2.94 -9.36
C LYS A 96 1.70 2.29 -8.40
N ASP A 97 2.17 1.29 -7.65
CA ASP A 97 1.34 0.47 -6.77
C ASP A 97 1.19 1.08 -5.36
N LYS A 98 1.73 2.28 -5.13
CA LYS A 98 1.72 2.99 -3.84
C LYS A 98 2.32 2.18 -2.71
N LYS A 99 3.45 1.53 -3.02
CA LYS A 99 4.28 0.68 -2.15
C LYS A 99 5.64 1.31 -1.88
N GLU A 100 5.80 2.60 -2.11
CA GLU A 100 7.07 3.33 -1.96
C GLU A 100 7.63 3.18 -0.55
N LYS A 101 6.77 3.26 0.47
CA LYS A 101 7.17 3.14 1.88
C LYS A 101 7.60 1.72 2.21
N GLU A 102 6.84 0.74 1.75
CA GLU A 102 7.14 -0.69 1.89
C GLU A 102 8.46 -1.06 1.21
N PHE A 103 8.66 -0.60 -0.03
CA PHE A 103 9.90 -0.77 -0.79
C PHE A 103 11.09 -0.10 -0.11
N MET A 104 10.97 1.18 0.25
CA MET A 104 12.03 1.96 0.91
C MET A 104 12.46 1.35 2.24
N HIS A 105 11.54 0.76 3.01
CA HIS A 105 11.90 0.04 4.23
C HIS A 105 12.63 -1.27 3.94
N ALA A 106 12.12 -2.07 3.01
CA ALA A 106 12.69 -3.37 2.66
C ALA A 106 14.09 -3.26 2.03
N HIS A 107 14.28 -2.26 1.18
CA HIS A 107 15.52 -1.99 0.45
C HIS A 107 16.23 -0.74 0.97
N SER A 108 16.12 -0.48 2.28
CA SER A 108 16.62 0.75 2.90
C SER A 108 18.09 1.04 2.63
N LYS A 109 18.94 0.00 2.54
CA LYS A 109 20.36 0.19 2.20
C LYS A 109 20.54 0.68 0.75
N THR A 110 19.94 -0.01 -0.22
CA THR A 110 19.99 0.37 -1.64
C THR A 110 19.38 1.76 -1.87
N VAL A 111 18.27 2.07 -1.20
CA VAL A 111 17.67 3.42 -1.30
C VAL A 111 18.55 4.48 -0.64
N PHE A 112 19.24 4.15 0.45
CA PHE A 112 20.18 5.06 1.08
C PHE A 112 21.34 5.41 0.13
N GLU A 113 21.97 4.39 -0.45
CA GLU A 113 23.04 4.53 -1.45
C GLU A 113 22.57 5.29 -2.70
N LEU A 114 21.32 5.09 -3.11
CA LEU A 114 20.72 5.84 -4.22
C LEU A 114 20.51 7.33 -3.91
N LEU A 115 20.22 7.68 -2.64
CA LEU A 115 19.98 9.05 -2.22
C LEU A 115 21.30 9.82 -2.03
N ASP A 116 22.26 9.20 -1.34
CA ASP A 116 23.62 9.71 -1.02
C ASP A 116 24.47 9.83 -2.30
N GLU A 117 24.45 11.00 -2.94
CA GLU A 117 25.06 11.22 -4.26
C GLU A 117 26.58 11.18 -4.22
N ASP A 118 27.11 11.85 -3.20
CA ASP A 118 28.53 12.07 -3.03
C ASP A 118 29.19 10.94 -2.23
N SER A 119 28.40 9.96 -1.80
CA SER A 119 28.85 8.84 -0.96
C SER A 119 29.49 9.34 0.35
N SER A 120 28.95 10.45 0.89
CA SER A 120 29.38 11.02 2.16
C SER A 120 29.06 10.12 3.35
N GLY A 121 28.16 9.15 3.18
CA GLY A 121 27.64 8.31 4.25
C GLY A 121 26.46 8.97 4.98
N THR A 122 25.95 10.08 4.45
CA THR A 122 24.81 10.85 4.98
C THR A 122 23.95 11.37 3.85
N ILE A 123 22.65 11.52 4.06
CA ILE A 123 21.74 12.09 3.06
C ILE A 123 21.39 13.51 3.46
N THR A 124 21.71 14.48 2.62
CA THR A 124 21.30 15.88 2.80
C THR A 124 19.85 16.12 2.35
N VAL A 125 19.26 17.24 2.78
CA VAL A 125 17.90 17.62 2.40
C VAL A 125 17.79 17.77 0.88
N GLU A 126 18.79 18.37 0.25
CA GLU A 126 18.84 18.63 -1.19
C GLU A 126 18.89 17.32 -1.97
N GLU A 127 19.72 16.36 -1.54
CA GLU A 127 19.80 15.03 -2.14
C GLU A 127 18.49 14.27 -2.05
N PHE A 128 17.83 14.32 -0.89
CA PHE A 128 16.53 13.70 -0.72
C PHE A 128 15.49 14.36 -1.65
N GLN A 129 15.46 15.69 -1.72
CA GLN A 129 14.50 16.42 -2.55
C GLN A 129 14.62 16.09 -4.05
N ARG A 130 15.84 15.82 -4.55
CA ARG A 130 16.06 15.43 -5.96
C ARG A 130 15.29 14.16 -6.34
N LEU A 131 15.17 13.19 -5.43
CA LEU A 131 14.53 11.89 -5.69
C LEU A 131 13.21 11.69 -4.93
N GLY A 132 12.76 12.67 -4.14
CA GLY A 132 11.54 12.58 -3.32
C GLY A 132 10.28 12.22 -4.11
N PHE A 133 10.22 12.60 -5.40
CA PHE A 133 9.10 12.27 -6.28
C PHE A 133 8.93 10.75 -6.52
N LEU A 134 10.01 9.97 -6.49
CA LEU A 134 9.96 8.50 -6.61
C LEU A 134 9.29 7.85 -5.39
N PHE A 135 9.44 8.48 -4.22
CA PHE A 135 8.87 7.98 -2.96
C PHE A 135 7.56 8.64 -2.59
N ASN A 136 7.02 9.48 -3.49
CA ASN A 136 5.81 10.25 -3.28
C ASN A 136 5.90 11.13 -2.02
N LEU A 137 7.04 11.79 -1.83
CA LEU A 137 7.32 12.74 -0.75
C LEU A 137 7.51 14.15 -1.33
N ASP A 138 6.78 15.12 -0.79
CA ASP A 138 6.97 16.54 -1.12
C ASP A 138 8.10 17.19 -0.29
N ASN A 139 8.59 18.35 -0.72
CA ASN A 139 9.70 19.03 -0.03
C ASN A 139 9.37 19.35 1.43
N ARG A 140 8.09 19.61 1.76
CA ARG A 140 7.68 19.90 3.13
C ARG A 140 7.74 18.65 3.98
N GLU A 141 7.25 17.52 3.46
CA GLU A 141 7.35 16.21 4.11
C GLU A 141 8.82 15.85 4.35
N ILE A 142 9.70 16.11 3.38
CA ILE A 142 11.15 15.91 3.55
C ILE A 142 11.70 16.78 4.69
N HIS A 143 11.41 18.08 4.71
CA HIS A 143 11.86 18.94 5.82
C HIS A 143 11.34 18.48 7.20
N PHE A 144 10.10 17.97 7.28
CA PHE A 144 9.59 17.39 8.53
C PHE A 144 10.32 16.11 8.92
N ILE A 145 10.71 15.27 7.94
CA ILE A 145 11.50 14.06 8.20
C ILE A 145 12.83 14.44 8.85
N PHE A 146 13.58 15.37 8.25
CA PHE A 146 14.86 15.80 8.82
C PHE A 146 14.69 16.37 10.22
N LYS A 147 13.69 17.24 10.43
CA LYS A 147 13.40 17.79 11.77
C LYS A 147 13.12 16.72 12.84
N ASP A 148 12.47 15.63 12.47
CA ASP A 148 12.03 14.60 13.42
C ASP A 148 13.06 13.46 13.61
N PHE A 149 13.97 13.26 12.65
CA PHE A 149 14.87 12.09 12.61
C PHE A 149 16.36 12.42 12.56
N ASP A 150 16.77 13.65 12.26
CA ASP A 150 18.15 14.13 12.47
C ASP A 150 18.38 14.31 13.98
N ILE A 151 18.86 13.25 14.62
CA ILE A 151 19.13 13.19 16.07
C ILE A 151 20.51 13.80 16.35
N SER A 152 21.43 13.64 15.40
CA SER A 152 22.80 14.15 15.50
C SER A 152 22.87 15.68 15.43
N GLY A 153 21.93 16.32 14.73
CA GLY A 153 21.87 17.75 14.47
C GLY A 153 22.82 18.23 13.37
N ASP A 154 23.32 17.32 12.53
CA ASP A 154 24.27 17.63 11.45
C ASP A 154 23.59 18.09 10.16
N HIS A 155 22.25 18.22 10.17
CA HIS A 155 21.41 18.59 9.03
C HIS A 155 21.45 17.56 7.88
N ALA A 156 21.91 16.36 8.18
CA ALA A 156 21.90 15.21 7.29
C ALA A 156 21.19 14.04 7.98
N LEU A 157 20.97 12.94 7.25
CA LEU A 157 20.52 11.69 7.84
C LEU A 157 21.58 10.63 7.62
N ASP A 158 22.15 10.11 8.70
CA ASP A 158 22.97 8.91 8.61
C ASP A 158 22.11 7.67 8.30
N TYR A 159 22.75 6.53 8.01
CA TYR A 159 22.01 5.30 7.68
C TYR A 159 21.08 4.82 8.82
N SER A 160 21.47 5.01 10.08
CA SER A 160 20.68 4.62 11.24
C SER A 160 19.42 5.47 11.37
N GLU A 161 19.56 6.80 11.26
CA GLU A 161 18.48 7.79 11.27
C GLU A 161 17.53 7.57 10.10
N PHE A 162 18.07 7.40 8.88
CA PHE A 162 17.28 7.05 7.71
C PHE A 162 16.49 5.76 7.91
N ARG A 163 17.14 4.70 8.43
CA ARG A 163 16.47 3.42 8.70
C ARG A 163 15.36 3.56 9.74
N MET A 164 15.57 4.34 10.79
CA MET A 164 14.53 4.66 11.78
C MET A 164 13.35 5.37 11.14
N PHE A 165 13.61 6.35 10.26
CA PHE A 165 12.59 7.02 9.47
C PHE A 165 11.75 6.03 8.64
N THR A 166 12.39 5.13 7.88
CA THR A 166 11.65 4.15 7.04
C THR A 166 10.73 3.26 7.88
N LEU A 167 11.22 2.82 9.05
CA LEU A 167 10.45 2.00 9.99
C LEU A 167 9.26 2.77 10.59
N ALA A 168 9.48 4.02 10.98
CA ALA A 168 8.43 4.89 11.50
C ALA A 168 7.33 5.10 10.46
N CYS A 169 7.70 5.29 9.18
CA CYS A 169 6.76 5.41 8.07
C CYS A 169 5.85 4.18 7.95
N ILE A 170 6.41 2.97 8.04
CA ILE A 170 5.65 1.71 8.00
C ILE A 170 4.71 1.58 9.20
N ASN A 171 5.20 1.87 10.40
CA ASN A 171 4.41 1.77 11.62
C ASN A 171 3.24 2.78 11.62
N LYS A 172 3.49 4.01 11.15
CA LYS A 172 2.45 5.02 10.96
C LYS A 172 1.40 4.54 9.97
N GLN A 173 1.81 3.99 8.81
CA GLN A 173 0.89 3.46 7.80
C GLN A 173 0.01 2.31 8.35
N LYS A 174 0.61 1.36 9.09
CA LYS A 174 -0.11 0.26 9.77
C LYS A 174 -1.11 0.76 10.82
N SER A 175 -0.68 1.69 11.67
CA SER A 175 -1.55 2.26 12.72
C SER A 175 -2.76 3.00 12.13
N MET A 176 -2.56 3.73 11.04
CA MET A 176 -3.63 4.45 10.33
C MET A 176 -4.62 3.49 9.67
N LYS A 177 -4.14 2.41 9.04
CA LYS A 177 -5.01 1.33 8.49
C LYS A 177 -5.87 0.70 9.60
N LYS A 178 -5.27 0.38 10.75
CA LYS A 178 -5.98 -0.18 11.93
C LYS A 178 -7.04 0.78 12.49
N LYS A 179 -6.69 2.07 12.64
CA LYS A 179 -7.64 3.11 13.08
C LYS A 179 -8.82 3.26 12.11
N ARG A 180 -8.54 3.32 10.80
CA ARG A 180 -9.58 3.38 9.75
C ARG A 180 -10.50 2.17 9.80
N PHE A 181 -9.96 0.96 9.92
CA PHE A 181 -10.75 -0.26 10.03
C PHE A 181 -11.66 -0.27 11.28
N LYS A 182 -11.14 0.17 12.43
CA LYS A 182 -11.93 0.31 13.66
C LYS A 182 -13.10 1.28 13.48
N ILE A 183 -12.86 2.43 12.84
CA ILE A 183 -13.91 3.41 12.55
C ILE A 183 -14.96 2.83 11.59
N LEU A 184 -14.54 2.11 10.54
CA LEU A 184 -15.45 1.48 9.59
C LEU A 184 -16.32 0.42 10.25
N LEU A 185 -15.73 -0.44 11.09
CA LEU A 185 -16.48 -1.43 11.87
C LEU A 185 -17.48 -0.75 12.80
N GLN A 186 -17.05 0.27 13.55
CA GLN A 186 -17.92 1.01 14.45
C GLN A 186 -19.12 1.64 13.71
N ARG A 187 -18.89 2.23 12.53
CA ARG A 187 -19.97 2.76 11.69
C ARG A 187 -20.92 1.65 11.23
N ARG A 188 -20.41 0.52 10.77
CA ARG A 188 -21.22 -0.63 10.32
C ARG A 188 -22.08 -1.20 11.47
N PHE A 189 -21.51 -1.39 12.65
CA PHE A 189 -22.25 -1.82 13.83
C PHE A 189 -23.32 -0.82 14.25
N SER A 190 -23.02 0.49 14.25
CA SER A 190 -24.02 1.53 14.57
C SER A 190 -25.18 1.57 13.58
N PHE A 191 -24.92 1.27 12.31
CA PHE A 191 -25.96 1.18 11.27
C PHE A 191 -26.86 -0.03 11.49
N LEU A 192 -26.27 -1.22 11.72
CA LEU A 192 -27.02 -2.44 12.00
C LEU A 192 -27.86 -2.31 13.28
N ALA A 193 -27.31 -1.67 14.31
CA ALA A 193 -28.04 -1.41 15.56
C ALA A 193 -29.28 -0.53 15.34
N LYS A 194 -29.21 0.48 14.45
CA LYS A 194 -30.37 1.31 14.09
C LYS A 194 -31.45 0.53 13.33
N GLN A 195 -31.08 -0.43 12.48
CA GLN A 195 -32.05 -1.25 11.75
C GLN A 195 -32.66 -2.38 12.59
N ARG A 196 -32.06 -2.72 13.73
CA ARG A 196 -32.54 -3.77 14.65
C ARG A 196 -34.02 -3.62 14.97
N GLN A 197 -34.46 -2.41 15.33
CA GLN A 197 -35.85 -2.20 15.75
C GLN A 197 -36.85 -2.38 14.61
N SER A 198 -36.53 -1.91 13.40
CA SER A 198 -37.39 -2.08 12.23
C SER A 198 -37.54 -3.56 11.85
N ILE A 199 -36.46 -4.34 11.95
CA ILE A 199 -36.48 -5.79 11.69
C ILE A 199 -37.28 -6.52 12.77
N LEU A 200 -37.07 -6.20 14.06
CA LEU A 200 -37.85 -6.78 15.16
C LEU A 200 -39.35 -6.48 15.02
N ASN A 201 -39.69 -5.25 14.67
CA ASN A 201 -41.08 -4.85 14.45
C ASN A 201 -41.71 -5.62 13.28
N TYR A 202 -40.97 -5.83 12.19
CA TYR A 202 -41.43 -6.63 11.06
C TYR A 202 -41.67 -8.09 11.46
N ILE A 203 -40.71 -8.72 12.16
CA ILE A 203 -40.82 -10.10 12.64
C ILE A 203 -42.01 -10.25 13.59
N ASN A 204 -42.16 -9.36 14.58
CA ASN A 204 -43.28 -9.40 15.53
C ASN A 204 -44.64 -9.19 14.84
N LYS A 205 -44.71 -8.36 13.80
CA LYS A 205 -45.92 -8.19 12.99
C LYS A 205 -46.27 -9.48 12.24
N THR A 206 -45.31 -10.06 11.51
CA THR A 206 -45.53 -11.30 10.74
C THR A 206 -45.89 -12.48 11.66
N ILE A 207 -45.27 -12.58 12.84
CA ILE A 207 -45.59 -13.61 13.82
C ILE A 207 -47.00 -13.43 14.37
N ASN A 208 -47.41 -12.21 14.73
CA ASN A 208 -48.78 -11.95 15.21
C ASN A 208 -49.85 -12.23 14.15
N GLU A 209 -49.55 -12.00 12.87
CA GLU A 209 -50.46 -12.35 11.76
C GLU A 209 -50.62 -13.87 11.61
N CYS A 210 -49.58 -14.66 11.89
CA CYS A 210 -49.63 -16.13 11.82
C CYS A 210 -50.13 -16.80 13.12
N VAL A 211 -49.77 -16.26 14.30
CA VAL A 211 -50.10 -16.76 15.63
C VAL A 211 -50.47 -15.57 16.54
N PRO A 212 -51.76 -15.25 16.66
CA PRO A 212 -52.21 -14.10 17.44
C PRO A 212 -51.80 -14.20 18.92
N GLY A 213 -51.07 -13.20 19.43
CA GLY A 213 -50.72 -13.07 20.85
C GLY A 213 -49.36 -13.66 21.26
N LEU A 214 -48.52 -14.08 20.32
CA LEU A 214 -47.15 -14.54 20.59
C LEU A 214 -46.16 -13.38 20.42
N ILE A 215 -45.50 -12.95 21.51
CA ILE A 215 -44.42 -11.95 21.49
C ILE A 215 -43.09 -12.69 21.70
N VAL A 216 -42.14 -12.51 20.77
CA VAL A 216 -40.85 -13.24 20.78
C VAL A 216 -39.69 -12.39 21.33
N TYR A 217 -39.80 -11.07 21.27
CA TYR A 217 -38.77 -10.15 21.77
C TYR A 217 -39.41 -8.92 22.42
N ASP A 218 -39.16 -8.75 23.72
CA ASP A 218 -39.48 -7.52 24.45
C ASP A 218 -38.32 -6.52 24.36
N GLN A 219 -38.62 -5.22 24.35
CA GLN A 219 -37.66 -4.18 23.95
C GLN A 219 -36.48 -3.98 24.92
N ASP A 220 -36.52 -4.60 26.11
CA ASP A 220 -35.58 -4.33 27.22
C ASP A 220 -34.63 -5.50 27.59
N ASP A 221 -34.77 -6.69 26.99
CA ASP A 221 -33.98 -7.87 27.39
C ASP A 221 -32.87 -8.29 26.39
N ILE A 222 -31.70 -8.62 26.96
CA ILE A 222 -30.49 -9.06 26.25
C ILE A 222 -30.59 -10.55 25.82
N TYR A 223 -31.60 -11.28 26.29
CA TYR A 223 -31.83 -12.70 25.99
C TYR A 223 -33.25 -12.93 25.43
N PRO A 224 -33.44 -13.85 24.45
CA PRO A 224 -34.77 -14.16 23.94
C PRO A 224 -35.61 -14.88 25.00
N CYS A 225 -36.56 -14.18 25.60
CA CYS A 225 -37.61 -14.78 26.41
C CYS A 225 -38.87 -14.95 25.55
N VAL A 226 -39.20 -16.20 25.21
CA VAL A 226 -40.48 -16.53 24.54
C VAL A 226 -41.55 -16.65 25.62
N THR A 227 -42.38 -15.63 25.77
CA THR A 227 -43.57 -15.73 26.63
C THR A 227 -44.73 -16.28 25.82
N PHE A 228 -45.10 -17.54 26.08
CA PHE A 228 -46.32 -18.13 25.53
C PHE A 228 -47.54 -17.57 26.26
N PRO A 229 -48.61 -17.17 25.55
CA PRO A 229 -49.86 -16.80 26.22
C PRO A 229 -50.39 -18.00 27.02
N MET A 230 -50.78 -17.75 28.28
CA MET A 230 -51.18 -18.75 29.30
C MET A 230 -52.33 -19.70 28.91
N ASN A 231 -52.88 -19.62 27.69
CA ASN A 231 -54.03 -20.40 27.23
C ASN A 231 -53.75 -21.28 26.01
N MET A 232 -52.49 -21.58 25.66
CA MET A 232 -52.21 -22.65 24.69
C MET A 232 -52.40 -24.02 25.35
N LYS A 233 -53.59 -24.61 25.17
CA LYS A 233 -53.77 -26.05 25.31
C LYS A 233 -53.00 -26.74 24.18
N PHE A 234 -51.88 -27.37 24.50
CA PHE A 234 -51.26 -28.33 23.59
C PHE A 234 -52.21 -29.52 23.42
N PRO A 235 -52.48 -30.01 22.20
CA PRO A 235 -53.12 -31.31 22.04
C PRO A 235 -52.14 -32.36 22.56
N CYS A 236 -52.55 -33.09 23.60
CA CYS A 236 -51.87 -34.30 24.06
C CYS A 236 -51.56 -35.17 22.84
N GLN A 237 -50.28 -35.53 22.67
CA GLN A 237 -49.92 -36.67 21.85
C GLN A 237 -50.60 -37.89 22.45
N GLN A 238 -51.60 -38.42 21.75
CA GLN A 238 -52.06 -39.78 22.01
C GLN A 238 -50.93 -40.71 21.60
N SER A 239 -50.30 -41.31 22.62
CA SER A 239 -49.71 -42.63 22.50
C SER A 239 -50.71 -43.56 21.83
N ASN A 240 -50.36 -44.13 20.69
CA ASN A 240 -50.85 -45.45 20.33
C ASN A 240 -49.66 -46.29 19.90
N GLN A 241 -49.37 -47.27 20.75
CA GLN A 241 -48.75 -48.53 20.37
C GLN A 241 -49.47 -49.06 19.13
N TYR A 242 -48.72 -49.40 18.09
CA TYR A 242 -48.57 -50.75 17.52
C TYR A 242 -47.40 -50.74 16.54
#